data_AF-A0A955A7U7-F1
#
_entry.id   AF-A0A955A7U7-F1
#
_cell.length_a   1.000
_cell.length_b   1.000
_cell.length_c   1.000
_cell.angle_alpha   90.00
_cell.angle_beta   90.00
_cell.angle_gamma   90.00
#
_symmetry.space_group_name_H-M   'P 1'
#
loop_
_entity.id
_entity.type
_entity.pdbx_description
1 polymer ?
#
loop_
_entity_poly.entity_id
_entity_poly.type
_entity_poly.pdbx_seq_one_letter_code
_entity_poly.pdbx_strand_id
1 'polypeptide(L)'
;GIGPRIAGLLIANIADPARFANIAKLWAYAGMHTQPVCGDCDHVLSHAPSEPQVSDASQVPIENHATPASQSVVESRRPCASQKPDEPHQGTASQKWHETPRVLASQRKFEPHCQLACPKCGSKNITNRAARRRAGHKANWSSELKTTLWKAAGSFVKTRGPYRTAYETYKNNLIERQMRRNEIIWRRDTKTNKYAPAFLPTCFHEGNTPKPPEKPDWTLGRIDAMAKRWTAKLFLSHLWAAWRELEGMPVTKPYAFETLKHKDYVSPWLMIDDANIEEVSRLLKQNAA
;
A
#
# COMPACT_ATOMS: atom_id res chain seq x y z
N GLY A 1 -0.88 -8.75 18.50
CA GLY A 1 0.58 -8.66 18.23
C GLY A 1 1.12 -7.27 17.88
N ILE A 2 0.29 -6.23 17.75
CA ILE A 2 0.73 -4.84 17.57
C ILE A 2 0.36 -4.07 18.84
N GLY A 3 1.31 -3.32 19.41
CA GLY A 3 1.05 -2.46 20.57
C GLY A 3 0.41 -1.12 20.18
N PRO A 4 -0.23 -0.42 21.14
CA PRO A 4 -1.01 0.80 20.87
C PRO A 4 -0.18 1.91 20.21
N ARG A 5 1.11 2.03 20.53
CA ARG A 5 2.01 3.01 19.89
C ARG A 5 2.16 2.78 18.38
N ILE A 6 2.40 1.53 17.97
CA ILE A 6 2.53 1.20 16.55
C ILE A 6 1.18 1.34 15.85
N ALA A 7 0.08 0.94 16.51
CA ALA A 7 -1.26 1.11 15.97
C ALA A 7 -1.60 2.59 15.73
N GLY A 8 -1.35 3.47 16.70
CA GLY A 8 -1.55 4.91 16.56
C GLY A 8 -0.70 5.52 15.43
N LEU A 9 0.56 5.11 15.31
CA LEU A 9 1.42 5.54 14.20
C LEU A 9 0.90 5.09 12.83
N LEU A 10 0.36 3.88 12.71
CA LEU A 10 -0.23 3.39 11.47
C LEU A 10 -1.46 4.22 11.08
N ILE A 11 -2.38 4.44 12.03
CA ILE A 11 -3.59 5.24 11.81
C ILE A 11 -3.21 6.67 11.43
N ALA A 12 -2.32 7.32 12.18
CA ALA A 12 -1.88 8.68 11.91
C ALA A 12 -1.22 8.84 10.52
N ASN A 13 -0.39 7.87 10.10
CA ASN A 13 0.29 7.93 8.80
C ASN A 13 -0.63 7.66 7.61
N ILE A 14 -1.69 6.85 7.82
CA ILE A 14 -2.70 6.57 6.80
C ILE A 14 -3.69 7.74 6.69
N ALA A 15 -4.04 8.33 7.84
CA ALA A 15 -5.01 9.39 8.07
C ALA A 15 -6.44 9.02 7.71
N ASP A 16 -6.72 8.80 6.41
CA ASP A 16 -8.04 8.49 5.87
C ASP A 16 -7.94 7.30 4.91
N PRO A 17 -8.68 6.18 5.14
CA PRO A 17 -8.71 5.05 4.23
C PRO A 17 -9.43 5.35 2.91
N ALA A 18 -10.34 6.34 2.86
CA ALA A 18 -11.07 6.76 1.66
C ALA A 18 -10.17 7.42 0.62
N ARG A 19 -9.03 8.00 1.06
CA ARG A 19 -7.97 8.53 0.16
C ARG A 19 -7.49 7.48 -0.84
N PHE A 20 -7.59 6.19 -0.49
CA PHE A 20 -7.13 5.09 -1.33
C PHE A 20 -8.29 4.37 -1.98
N ALA A 21 -8.48 4.58 -3.29
CA ALA A 21 -9.52 3.89 -4.07
C ALA A 21 -9.39 2.35 -4.02
N ASN A 22 -8.16 1.83 -3.90
CA ASN A 22 -7.90 0.40 -3.77
C ASN A 22 -6.68 0.13 -2.88
N ILE A 23 -6.58 -1.11 -2.39
CA ILE A 23 -5.47 -1.55 -1.54
C ILE A 23 -4.10 -1.45 -2.22
N ALA A 24 -4.05 -1.60 -3.55
CA ALA A 24 -2.80 -1.50 -4.31
C ALA A 24 -2.19 -0.09 -4.23
N LYS A 25 -3.01 0.96 -4.27
CA LYS A 25 -2.58 2.35 -4.07
C LYS A 25 -2.05 2.57 -2.66
N LEU A 26 -2.71 1.99 -1.64
CA LEU A 26 -2.20 2.05 -0.27
C LEU A 26 -0.85 1.30 -0.14
N TRP A 27 -0.67 0.14 -0.78
CA TRP A 27 0.63 -0.54 -0.84
C TRP A 27 1.70 0.29 -1.55
N ALA A 28 1.34 1.03 -2.60
CA ALA A 28 2.26 1.93 -3.29
C ALA A 28 2.69 3.08 -2.38
N TYR A 29 1.73 3.76 -1.73
CA TYR A 29 1.98 4.82 -0.75
C TYR A 29 2.80 4.34 0.46
N ALA A 30 2.59 3.10 0.91
CA ALA A 30 3.39 2.47 1.97
C ALA A 30 4.78 2.00 1.50
N GLY A 31 5.11 2.14 0.22
CA GLY A 31 6.38 1.70 -0.36
C GLY A 31 6.56 0.18 -0.37
N MET A 32 5.44 -0.56 -0.35
CA MET A 32 5.35 -2.02 -0.39
C MET A 32 5.04 -2.58 -1.79
N HIS A 33 4.72 -1.72 -2.77
CA HIS A 33 4.60 -2.13 -4.18
C HIS A 33 5.97 -2.36 -4.86
N THR A 34 5.91 -3.01 -6.02
CA THR A 34 7.00 -3.04 -7.00
C THR A 34 6.73 -2.00 -8.07
N GLN A 35 7.78 -1.39 -8.58
CA GLN A 35 7.74 -0.45 -9.69
C GLN A 35 8.35 -1.10 -10.93
N PRO A 36 7.72 -0.93 -12.10
CA PRO A 36 8.35 -1.32 -13.34
C PRO A 36 9.56 -0.42 -13.59
N VAL A 37 10.71 -1.06 -13.80
CA VAL A 37 11.96 -0.40 -14.15
C VAL A 37 12.55 -1.07 -15.38
N CYS A 38 13.18 -0.27 -16.23
CA CYS A 38 13.94 -0.78 -17.35
C CYS A 38 15.13 -1.61 -16.86
N GLY A 39 15.30 -2.83 -17.39
CA GLY A 39 16.41 -3.71 -17.05
C GLY A 39 17.77 -3.16 -17.48
N ASP A 40 17.82 -2.44 -18.61
CA ASP A 40 19.08 -2.02 -19.23
C ASP A 40 19.56 -0.64 -18.76
N CYS A 41 18.66 0.34 -18.59
CA CYS A 41 19.03 1.72 -18.19
C CYS A 41 18.55 2.12 -16.78
N ASP A 42 17.93 1.20 -16.05
CA ASP A 42 17.38 1.42 -14.70
C ASP A 42 16.40 2.60 -14.59
N HIS A 43 15.81 3.05 -15.70
CA HIS A 43 14.78 4.09 -15.68
C HIS A 43 13.48 3.56 -15.05
N VAL A 44 12.91 4.29 -14.07
CA VAL A 44 11.58 3.93 -13.52
C VAL A 44 10.54 4.32 -14.53
N LEU A 45 9.71 3.36 -14.93
CA LEU A 45 8.53 3.63 -15.73
C LEU A 45 7.46 4.13 -14.76
N SER A 46 7.46 5.42 -14.48
CA SER A 46 6.44 6.01 -13.61
C SER A 46 5.09 5.87 -14.28
N HIS A 47 4.17 5.13 -13.68
CA HIS A 47 2.77 5.52 -13.75
C HIS A 47 2.68 6.88 -13.03
N ALA A 48 2.01 7.85 -13.64
CA ALA A 48 1.82 9.18 -13.05
C ALA A 48 1.44 9.04 -11.56
N PRO A 49 2.04 9.83 -10.65
CA PRO A 49 1.64 9.78 -9.26
C PRO A 49 0.16 10.12 -9.18
N SER A 50 -0.69 9.16 -8.80
CA SER A 50 -2.02 9.48 -8.30
C SER A 50 -1.87 9.98 -6.87
N GLU A 51 -1.32 11.19 -6.73
CA GLU A 51 -1.68 12.04 -5.61
C GLU A 51 -3.07 12.61 -5.93
N PRO A 52 -4.13 12.30 -5.17
CA PRO A 52 -5.10 13.34 -4.91
C PRO A 52 -4.34 14.39 -4.11
N GLN A 53 -4.03 15.52 -4.72
CA GLN A 53 -3.60 16.69 -3.97
C GLN A 53 -4.76 17.02 -3.02
N VAL A 54 -4.57 16.72 -1.74
CA VAL A 54 -5.36 17.38 -0.71
C VAL A 54 -4.83 18.80 -0.70
N SER A 55 -5.57 19.70 -1.36
CA SER A 55 -5.42 21.13 -1.17
C SER A 55 -5.42 21.41 0.33
N ASP A 56 -4.38 22.12 0.77
CA ASP A 56 -4.16 22.70 2.09
C ASP A 56 -5.35 22.64 3.06
N ALA A 57 -5.26 21.74 4.02
CA ALA A 57 -6.01 21.85 5.27
C ALA A 57 -5.09 22.46 6.33
N SER A 58 -5.48 23.64 6.82
CA SER A 58 -4.99 24.36 8.00
C SER A 58 -3.71 25.20 7.86
N GLN A 59 -3.85 26.37 7.22
CA GLN A 59 -3.41 27.59 7.90
C GLN A 59 -4.66 28.29 8.43
N VAL A 60 -5.02 27.97 9.67
CA VAL A 60 -5.89 28.85 10.46
C VAL A 60 -4.98 29.97 10.98
N PRO A 61 -5.21 31.24 10.63
CA PRO A 61 -4.48 32.33 11.26
C PRO A 61 -4.91 32.38 12.73
N ILE A 62 -3.94 32.23 13.62
CA ILE A 62 -4.12 32.62 15.03
C ILE A 62 -4.23 34.14 15.01
N GLU A 63 -5.45 34.66 15.11
CA GLU A 63 -5.69 36.07 15.37
C GLU A 63 -5.20 36.38 16.78
N ASN A 64 -4.04 37.04 16.84
CA ASN A 64 -3.56 37.68 18.06
C ASN A 64 -4.47 38.89 18.35
N HIS A 65 -5.33 38.77 19.35
CA HIS A 65 -5.98 39.94 19.93
C HIS A 65 -4.93 40.78 20.68
N ALA A 66 -4.55 41.92 20.10
CA ALA A 66 -4.02 43.05 20.83
C ALA A 66 -5.11 44.13 20.89
N THR A 67 -5.58 44.43 22.10
CA THR A 67 -6.33 45.66 22.38
C THR A 67 -5.43 46.88 22.14
N PRO A 68 -6.01 48.02 21.74
CA PRO A 68 -6.17 49.06 22.75
C PRO A 68 -7.51 49.81 22.67
N ALA A 69 -7.81 50.46 23.80
CA ALA A 69 -8.96 51.30 24.07
C ALA A 69 -9.00 52.59 23.22
N SER A 70 -10.21 53.04 22.89
CA SER A 70 -10.63 54.45 23.07
C SER A 70 -12.07 54.69 22.56
N GLN A 71 -12.97 54.95 23.52
CA GLN A 71 -13.99 56.01 23.56
C GLN A 71 -14.81 56.40 22.29
N SER A 72 -16.13 56.31 22.44
CA SER A 72 -17.10 57.44 22.47
C SER A 72 -18.41 57.16 21.71
N VAL A 73 -19.49 57.17 22.50
CA VAL A 73 -20.79 57.82 22.27
C VAL A 73 -21.20 58.09 20.81
N VAL A 74 -22.30 57.49 20.36
CA VAL A 74 -23.56 58.18 20.01
C VAL A 74 -24.66 57.14 19.77
N GLU A 75 -25.79 57.46 20.38
CA GLU A 75 -27.06 56.77 20.44
C GLU A 75 -27.92 57.05 19.19
N SER A 76 -28.67 56.06 18.66
CA SER A 76 -30.11 56.21 18.30
C SER A 76 -30.69 55.08 17.42
N ARG A 77 -31.81 54.52 17.93
CA ARG A 77 -33.09 54.19 17.26
C ARG A 77 -33.21 53.02 16.25
N ARG A 78 -34.07 52.04 16.63
CA ARG A 78 -34.95 51.21 15.75
C ARG A 78 -36.06 52.09 15.10
N PRO A 79 -37.03 51.63 14.25
CA PRO A 79 -37.39 50.27 13.79
C PRO A 79 -37.86 50.11 12.30
N CYS A 80 -38.12 48.84 11.92
CA CYS A 80 -39.08 48.25 10.96
C CYS A 80 -39.78 49.05 9.83
N ALA A 81 -39.86 48.45 8.63
CA ALA A 81 -41.06 48.31 7.76
C ALA A 81 -40.69 47.39 6.57
N SER A 82 -41.30 46.21 6.37
CA SER A 82 -42.63 45.94 5.78
C SER A 82 -42.80 46.48 4.36
N GLN A 83 -42.80 45.59 3.35
CA GLN A 83 -43.82 45.50 2.28
C GLN A 83 -43.50 44.35 1.30
N LYS A 84 -44.49 43.46 1.12
CA LYS A 84 -44.81 42.63 -0.06
C LYS A 84 -46.21 43.09 -0.53
N PRO A 85 -46.83 42.52 -1.60
CA PRO A 85 -46.36 41.82 -2.80
C PRO A 85 -46.87 42.54 -4.08
N ASP A 86 -46.64 42.01 -5.28
CA ASP A 86 -47.68 41.91 -6.33
C ASP A 86 -47.23 40.98 -7.48
N GLU A 87 -48.17 40.15 -7.92
CA GLU A 87 -48.09 39.10 -8.94
C GLU A 87 -48.29 39.67 -10.39
N PRO A 88 -48.74 38.89 -11.40
CA PRO A 88 -47.98 37.93 -12.19
C PRO A 88 -48.00 38.27 -13.69
N HIS A 89 -47.04 37.75 -14.48
CA HIS A 89 -47.22 37.63 -15.92
C HIS A 89 -46.96 36.19 -16.39
N GLN A 90 -48.02 35.60 -16.94
CA GLN A 90 -48.02 34.39 -17.74
C GLN A 90 -47.31 34.64 -19.07
N GLY A 91 -46.51 33.67 -19.50
CA GLY A 91 -45.91 33.62 -20.83
C GLY A 91 -45.51 32.19 -21.16
N THR A 92 -46.37 31.49 -21.88
CA THR A 92 -46.15 30.17 -22.47
C THR A 92 -45.32 30.28 -23.75
N ALA A 93 -44.20 29.55 -23.84
CA ALA A 93 -43.58 29.06 -25.09
C ALA A 93 -42.45 28.09 -24.70
N SER A 94 -42.65 26.78 -24.87
CA SER A 94 -42.32 26.02 -26.08
C SER A 94 -40.81 25.83 -26.31
N GLN A 95 -40.35 24.63 -25.95
CA GLN A 95 -39.37 23.80 -26.65
C GLN A 95 -38.07 24.46 -27.14
N LYS A 96 -36.97 24.20 -26.43
CA LYS A 96 -35.82 23.44 -26.97
C LYS A 96 -34.81 23.16 -25.87
N TRP A 97 -34.68 21.87 -25.56
CA TRP A 97 -33.53 21.34 -24.85
C TRP A 97 -32.30 21.52 -25.73
N HIS A 98 -31.52 22.56 -25.47
CA HIS A 98 -30.17 22.64 -26.02
C HIS A 98 -29.25 21.84 -25.10
N GLU A 99 -29.07 20.61 -25.57
CA GLU A 99 -27.99 19.66 -25.32
C GLU A 99 -26.72 20.33 -24.78
N THR A 100 -26.32 19.84 -23.62
CA THR A 100 -24.98 19.97 -23.05
C THR A 100 -23.93 19.63 -24.11
N PRO A 101 -22.82 20.37 -24.21
CA PRO A 101 -21.68 19.90 -24.97
C PRO A 101 -21.24 18.57 -24.37
N ARG A 102 -21.44 17.49 -25.14
CA ARG A 102 -20.72 16.22 -25.00
C ARG A 102 -19.23 16.57 -25.00
N VAL A 103 -18.66 16.77 -23.82
CA VAL A 103 -17.23 16.61 -23.64
C VAL A 103 -16.99 15.14 -23.98
N LEU A 104 -16.47 14.92 -25.19
CA LEU A 104 -15.92 13.65 -25.62
C LEU A 104 -14.77 13.34 -24.67
N ALA A 105 -15.10 12.80 -23.51
CA ALA A 105 -14.21 12.01 -22.70
C ALA A 105 -13.82 10.85 -23.60
N SER A 106 -12.68 10.99 -24.30
CA SER A 106 -12.03 9.87 -24.95
C SER A 106 -11.64 8.93 -23.83
N GLN A 107 -12.56 8.06 -23.46
CA GLN A 107 -12.28 6.85 -22.73
C GLN A 107 -11.43 6.00 -23.69
N ARG A 108 -10.15 6.37 -23.83
CA ARG A 108 -9.14 5.39 -24.21
C ARG A 108 -9.19 4.39 -23.08
N LYS A 109 -9.90 3.29 -23.33
CA LYS A 109 -9.77 2.05 -22.59
C LYS A 109 -8.27 1.84 -22.44
N PHE A 110 -7.77 2.04 -21.23
CA PHE A 110 -6.38 1.84 -20.92
C PHE A 110 -6.20 0.33 -20.91
N GLU A 111 -5.90 -0.24 -22.08
CA GLU A 111 -5.45 -1.62 -22.20
C GLU A 111 -4.21 -1.74 -21.31
N PRO A 112 -4.30 -2.44 -20.18
CA PRO A 112 -3.12 -2.69 -19.40
C PRO A 112 -2.32 -3.73 -20.21
N HIS A 113 -0.99 -3.74 -20.08
CA HIS A 113 -0.12 -4.78 -20.66
C HIS A 113 -0.05 -4.91 -22.20
N CYS A 114 0.46 -3.88 -22.91
CA CYS A 114 1.19 -4.10 -24.17
C CYS A 114 2.23 -2.98 -24.47
N GLN A 115 3.51 -3.37 -24.55
CA GLN A 115 4.55 -2.74 -25.40
C GLN A 115 5.09 -1.32 -25.10
N LEU A 116 5.08 -0.83 -23.87
CA LEU A 116 5.78 0.44 -23.57
C LEU A 116 7.29 0.21 -23.47
N ALA A 117 7.98 0.30 -24.60
CA ALA A 117 9.43 0.48 -24.64
C ALA A 117 9.84 1.61 -23.68
N CYS A 118 10.99 1.45 -23.02
CA CYS A 118 11.48 2.46 -22.08
C CYS A 118 11.65 3.80 -22.82
N PRO A 119 11.05 4.92 -22.34
CA PRO A 119 11.14 6.21 -23.03
C PRO A 119 12.56 6.76 -23.10
N LYS A 120 13.48 6.27 -22.25
CA LYS A 120 14.87 6.70 -22.20
C LYS A 120 15.79 5.94 -23.17
N CYS A 121 15.58 4.63 -23.36
CA CYS A 121 16.50 3.78 -24.12
C CYS A 121 15.84 2.89 -25.18
N GLY A 122 14.52 2.93 -25.31
CA GLY A 122 13.75 2.14 -26.27
C GLY A 122 13.68 0.63 -25.96
N SER A 123 14.29 0.16 -24.87
CA SER A 123 14.31 -1.26 -24.59
C SER A 123 12.96 -1.78 -24.05
N LYS A 124 12.64 -3.02 -24.41
CA LYS A 124 11.41 -3.72 -23.98
C LYS A 124 11.64 -4.58 -22.72
N ASN A 125 12.85 -4.57 -22.18
CA ASN A 125 13.22 -5.33 -20.99
C ASN A 125 12.69 -4.62 -19.73
N ILE A 126 11.44 -4.88 -19.35
CA ILE A 126 10.82 -4.28 -18.17
C ILE A 126 10.83 -5.29 -17.03
N THR A 127 11.45 -4.90 -15.91
CA THR A 127 11.50 -5.73 -14.69
C THR A 127 10.78 -5.03 -13.54
N ASN A 128 10.08 -5.78 -12.70
CA ASN A 128 9.46 -5.21 -11.51
C ASN A 128 10.45 -5.25 -10.34
N ARG A 129 10.90 -4.08 -9.87
CA ARG A 129 11.82 -3.97 -8.73
C ARG A 129 11.16 -3.26 -7.56
N ALA A 130 11.65 -3.50 -6.35
CA ALA A 130 11.18 -2.76 -5.18
C ALA A 130 11.54 -1.27 -5.32
N ALA A 131 10.63 -0.37 -4.92
CA ALA A 131 10.89 1.06 -4.95
C ALA A 131 12.10 1.44 -4.09
N ARG A 132 13.06 2.18 -4.67
CA ARG A 132 14.33 2.61 -4.05
C ARG A 132 14.49 4.11 -4.12
N ARG A 133 15.05 4.71 -3.07
CA ARG A 133 15.35 6.15 -3.05
C ARG A 133 16.42 6.45 -4.08
N ARG A 134 16.32 7.60 -4.74
CA ARG A 134 17.33 8.12 -5.66
C ARG A 134 17.81 9.46 -5.13
N ALA A 135 19.11 9.70 -5.17
CA ALA A 135 19.67 10.99 -4.80
C ALA A 135 19.02 12.09 -5.65
N GLY A 136 18.66 13.22 -5.04
CA GLY A 136 18.05 14.35 -5.72
C GLY A 136 16.55 14.21 -6.05
N HIS A 137 15.92 13.05 -5.84
CA HIS A 137 14.49 12.85 -6.11
C HIS A 137 13.68 12.58 -4.84
N LYS A 138 12.49 13.20 -4.73
CA LYS A 138 11.52 12.88 -3.68
C LYS A 138 11.07 11.42 -3.82
N ALA A 139 10.94 10.72 -2.70
CA ALA A 139 10.42 9.35 -2.70
C ALA A 139 8.90 9.38 -2.97
N ASN A 140 8.41 8.47 -3.80
CA ASN A 140 6.97 8.38 -4.10
C ASN A 140 6.19 7.50 -3.10
N TRP A 141 6.70 7.35 -1.88
CA TRP A 141 6.05 6.64 -0.79
C TRP A 141 6.39 7.29 0.55
N SER A 142 5.53 7.11 1.55
CA SER A 142 5.80 7.53 2.93
C SER A 142 6.85 6.63 3.58
N SER A 143 7.99 7.20 3.95
CA SER A 143 9.04 6.46 4.66
C SER A 143 8.66 6.10 6.09
N GLU A 144 7.86 6.93 6.75
CA GLU A 144 7.40 6.69 8.12
C GLU A 144 6.43 5.52 8.17
N LEU A 145 5.45 5.49 7.26
CA LEU A 145 4.53 4.35 7.13
C LEU A 145 5.30 3.06 6.81
N LYS A 146 6.26 3.13 5.88
CA LYS A 146 7.08 1.97 5.50
C LYS A 146 7.86 1.42 6.70
N THR A 147 8.54 2.27 7.45
CA THR A 147 9.32 1.85 8.62
C THR A 147 8.42 1.32 9.74
N THR A 148 7.26 1.93 9.97
CA THR A 148 6.25 1.47 10.94
C THR A 148 5.71 0.09 10.57
N LEU A 149 5.42 -0.15 9.29
CA LEU A 149 5.01 -1.48 8.80
C LEU A 149 6.10 -2.55 8.97
N TRP A 150 7.38 -2.19 8.75
CA TRP A 150 8.48 -3.12 9.03
C TRP A 150 8.59 -3.48 10.51
N LYS A 151 8.37 -2.51 11.41
CA LYS A 151 8.30 -2.74 12.86
C LYS A 151 7.11 -3.63 13.22
N ALA A 152 5.94 -3.38 12.62
CA ALA A 152 4.73 -4.20 12.81
C ALA A 152 4.97 -5.66 12.36
N ALA A 153 5.56 -5.86 11.18
CA ALA A 153 5.92 -7.19 10.70
C ALA A 153 6.94 -7.90 11.62
N GLY A 154 7.93 -7.16 12.12
CA GLY A 154 8.85 -7.67 13.14
C GLY A 154 8.15 -8.07 14.44
N SER A 155 7.10 -7.33 14.83
CA SER A 155 6.26 -7.65 15.98
C SER A 155 5.49 -8.95 15.76
N PHE A 156 4.86 -9.14 14.59
CA PHE A 156 4.17 -10.40 14.26
C PHE A 156 5.09 -11.62 14.33
N VAL A 157 6.34 -11.47 13.91
CA VAL A 157 7.34 -12.55 14.01
C VAL A 157 7.66 -12.86 15.47
N LYS A 158 7.63 -11.89 16.39
CA LYS A 158 7.92 -12.12 17.82
C LYS A 158 6.72 -12.66 18.59
N THR A 159 5.50 -12.30 18.18
CA THR A 159 4.26 -12.77 18.80
C THR A 159 3.79 -14.08 18.19
N ARG A 160 3.32 -15.04 18.97
CA ARG A 160 2.84 -16.35 18.47
C ARG A 160 1.38 -16.32 17.98
N GLY A 161 1.03 -15.35 17.11
CA GLY A 161 -0.35 -15.17 16.61
C GLY A 161 -0.57 -15.67 15.18
N PRO A 162 -1.78 -15.50 14.60
CA PRO A 162 -2.11 -15.99 13.26
C PRO A 162 -1.24 -15.38 12.14
N TYR A 163 -0.83 -14.11 12.28
CA TYR A 163 0.13 -13.48 11.36
C TYR A 163 1.52 -14.12 11.40
N ARG A 164 1.92 -14.77 12.51
CA ARG A 164 3.17 -15.54 12.60
C ARG A 164 3.07 -16.80 11.75
N THR A 165 1.96 -17.53 11.84
CA THR A 165 1.68 -18.69 10.99
C THR A 165 1.72 -18.30 9.52
N ALA A 166 1.11 -17.16 9.17
CA ALA A 166 1.14 -16.67 7.81
C ALA A 166 2.55 -16.35 7.30
N TYR A 167 3.35 -15.71 8.14
CA TYR A 167 4.76 -15.47 7.87
C TYR A 167 5.55 -16.78 7.68
N GLU A 168 5.36 -17.78 8.55
CA GLU A 168 6.09 -19.06 8.49
C GLU A 168 5.71 -19.88 7.26
N THR A 169 4.41 -20.02 6.97
CA THR A 169 3.92 -20.73 5.78
C THR A 169 4.55 -20.11 4.53
N TYR A 170 4.46 -18.79 4.37
CA TYR A 170 5.05 -18.13 3.20
C TYR A 170 6.58 -18.27 3.13
N LYS A 171 7.27 -18.19 4.28
CA LYS A 171 8.72 -18.37 4.36
C LYS A 171 9.13 -19.79 3.94
N ASN A 172 8.42 -20.81 4.41
CA ASN A 172 8.68 -22.20 4.06
C ASN A 172 8.42 -22.45 2.57
N ASN A 173 7.33 -21.93 2.02
CA ASN A 173 7.04 -22.01 0.60
C ASN A 173 8.15 -21.39 -0.26
N LEU A 174 8.74 -20.28 0.18
CA LEU A 174 9.89 -19.68 -0.51
C LEU A 174 11.12 -20.60 -0.47
N ILE A 175 11.40 -21.22 0.68
CA ILE A 175 12.51 -22.15 0.86
C ILE A 175 12.30 -23.38 -0.04
N GLU A 176 11.14 -24.02 0.03
CA GLU A 176 10.76 -25.17 -0.76
C GLU A 176 10.81 -24.88 -2.26
N ARG A 177 10.36 -23.70 -2.68
CA ARG A 177 10.45 -23.26 -4.08
C ARG A 177 11.90 -23.21 -4.56
N GLN A 178 12.83 -22.73 -3.74
CA GLN A 178 14.24 -22.67 -4.12
C GLN A 178 14.92 -24.02 -4.07
N MET A 179 14.56 -24.87 -3.10
CA MET A 179 14.99 -26.26 -3.07
C MET A 179 14.55 -27.01 -4.33
N ARG A 180 13.29 -26.82 -4.78
CA ARG A 180 12.80 -27.41 -6.05
C ARG A 180 13.57 -26.94 -7.29
N ARG A 181 14.15 -25.75 -7.25
CA ARG A 181 15.01 -25.21 -8.32
C ARG A 181 16.48 -25.62 -8.19
N ASN A 182 16.81 -26.46 -7.20
CA ASN A 182 18.18 -26.83 -6.84
C ASN A 182 19.08 -25.62 -6.55
N GLU A 183 18.52 -24.51 -6.05
CA GLU A 183 19.27 -23.34 -5.63
C GLU A 183 19.77 -23.51 -4.19
N ILE A 184 21.01 -23.08 -3.93
CA ILE A 184 21.59 -23.09 -2.58
C ILE A 184 21.11 -21.87 -1.81
N ILE A 185 20.62 -22.09 -0.58
CA ILE A 185 20.23 -21.00 0.32
C ILE A 185 21.35 -20.77 1.33
N TRP A 186 21.87 -19.55 1.36
CA TRP A 186 23.00 -19.18 2.21
C TRP A 186 22.56 -18.53 3.53
N ARG A 187 23.27 -18.81 4.61
CA ARG A 187 23.19 -18.10 5.89
C ARG A 187 24.47 -17.29 6.07
N ARG A 188 24.34 -16.05 6.53
CA ARG A 188 25.48 -15.22 6.94
C ARG A 188 25.76 -15.46 8.41
N ASP A 189 27.00 -15.83 8.73
CA ASP A 189 27.46 -15.93 10.11
C ASP A 189 27.78 -14.56 10.68
N THR A 190 27.30 -14.28 11.90
CA THR A 190 27.49 -12.98 12.55
C THR A 190 28.93 -12.76 13.02
N LYS A 191 29.64 -13.84 13.37
CA LYS A 191 31.02 -13.76 13.89
C LYS A 191 32.05 -13.59 12.79
N THR A 192 31.95 -14.39 11.72
CA THR A 192 32.95 -14.44 10.65
C THR A 192 32.59 -13.57 9.46
N ASN A 193 31.35 -13.08 9.39
CA ASN A 193 30.76 -12.40 8.23
C ASN A 193 30.86 -13.21 6.92
N LYS A 194 31.13 -14.51 7.01
CA LYS A 194 31.17 -15.45 5.89
C LYS A 194 29.79 -16.07 5.67
N TYR A 195 29.58 -16.57 4.47
CA TYR A 195 28.36 -17.29 4.12
C TYR A 195 28.60 -18.79 4.24
N ALA A 196 27.68 -19.49 4.90
CA ALA A 196 27.61 -20.94 4.97
C ALA A 196 26.30 -21.40 4.31
N PRO A 197 26.28 -22.58 3.66
CA PRO A 197 25.04 -23.13 3.14
C PRO A 197 24.09 -23.46 4.31
N ALA A 198 22.89 -22.90 4.28
CA ALA A 198 21.82 -23.19 5.24
C ALA A 198 20.99 -24.39 4.80
N PHE A 199 20.78 -24.49 3.48
CA PHE A 199 20.07 -25.58 2.84
C PHE A 199 20.82 -25.94 1.56
N LEU A 200 21.15 -27.22 1.42
CA LEU A 200 21.82 -27.79 0.25
C LEU A 200 20.85 -28.65 -0.53
N PRO A 201 20.84 -28.56 -1.87
CA PRO A 201 20.18 -29.56 -2.71
C PRO A 201 20.76 -30.95 -2.47
N THR A 202 19.95 -31.98 -2.64
CA THR A 202 20.33 -33.39 -2.42
C THR A 202 21.47 -33.88 -3.32
N CYS A 203 21.76 -33.17 -4.42
CA CYS A 203 22.85 -33.50 -5.33
C CYS A 203 24.26 -33.11 -4.81
N PHE A 204 24.37 -32.40 -3.69
CA PHE A 204 25.65 -32.16 -3.01
C PHE A 204 25.88 -33.21 -1.92
N HIS A 205 26.60 -34.27 -2.27
CA HIS A 205 27.01 -35.29 -1.30
C HIS A 205 28.02 -34.73 -0.28
N GLU A 206 27.98 -35.29 0.94
CA GLU A 206 28.83 -34.95 2.09
C GLU A 206 30.32 -35.02 1.70
N GLY A 207 30.91 -33.86 1.39
CA GLY A 207 32.32 -33.75 1.01
C GLY A 207 32.62 -32.63 0.01
N ASN A 208 31.69 -32.31 -0.89
CA ASN A 208 31.87 -31.22 -1.87
C ASN A 208 31.02 -30.01 -1.49
N THR A 209 31.42 -29.26 -0.47
CA THR A 209 30.70 -28.03 -0.12
C THR A 209 31.02 -26.91 -1.12
N PRO A 210 30.02 -26.29 -1.76
CA PRO A 210 30.27 -25.21 -2.69
C PRO A 210 30.87 -24.01 -1.95
N LYS A 211 31.90 -23.41 -2.53
CA LYS A 211 32.49 -22.18 -1.99
C LYS A 211 31.45 -21.05 -2.03
N PRO A 212 31.29 -20.26 -0.95
CA PRO A 212 30.33 -19.16 -0.95
C PRO A 212 30.69 -18.10 -2.00
N PRO A 213 29.71 -17.63 -2.79
CA PRO A 213 29.91 -16.47 -3.65
C PRO A 213 30.05 -15.19 -2.79
N GLU A 214 30.67 -14.16 -3.33
CA GLU A 214 30.83 -12.86 -2.64
C GLU A 214 29.47 -12.24 -2.28
N LYS A 215 28.50 -12.35 -3.20
CA LYS A 215 27.13 -11.84 -3.05
C LYS A 215 26.13 -12.92 -3.47
N PRO A 216 25.71 -13.81 -2.55
CA PRO A 216 24.73 -14.84 -2.86
C PRO A 216 23.36 -14.23 -3.17
N ASP A 217 22.73 -14.71 -4.24
CA ASP A 217 21.39 -14.27 -4.63
C ASP A 217 20.35 -14.62 -3.57
N TRP A 218 20.41 -15.84 -3.03
CA TRP A 218 19.46 -16.35 -2.05
C TRP A 218 20.09 -16.50 -0.68
N THR A 219 19.77 -15.57 0.21
CA THR A 219 20.14 -15.64 1.62
C THR A 219 18.91 -15.84 2.49
N LEU A 220 19.08 -16.50 3.64
CA LEU A 220 18.02 -16.65 4.62
C LEU A 220 17.48 -15.29 5.12
N GLY A 221 18.34 -14.29 5.20
CA GLY A 221 17.95 -12.91 5.52
C GLY A 221 17.09 -12.27 4.43
N ARG A 222 17.40 -12.50 3.14
CA ARG A 222 16.55 -12.05 2.02
C ARG A 222 15.19 -12.73 2.06
N ILE A 223 15.15 -14.04 2.31
CA ILE A 223 13.90 -14.82 2.45
C ILE A 223 13.06 -14.29 3.62
N ASP A 224 13.67 -14.04 4.78
CA ASP A 224 13.02 -13.43 5.94
C ASP A 224 12.42 -12.05 5.61
N ALA A 225 13.18 -11.19 4.92
CA ALA A 225 12.70 -9.88 4.49
C ALA A 225 11.53 -9.98 3.50
N MET A 226 11.57 -10.92 2.55
CA MET A 226 10.45 -11.17 1.63
C MET A 226 9.21 -11.64 2.38
N ALA A 227 9.36 -12.56 3.33
CA ALA A 227 8.25 -13.06 4.13
C ALA A 227 7.63 -11.98 5.00
N LYS A 228 8.45 -11.19 5.74
CA LYS A 228 7.96 -10.04 6.51
C LYS A 228 7.23 -9.03 5.65
N ARG A 229 7.74 -8.73 4.45
CA ARG A 229 7.09 -7.81 3.51
C ARG A 229 5.74 -8.35 3.05
N TRP A 230 5.65 -9.65 2.74
CA TRP A 230 4.40 -10.29 2.36
C TRP A 230 3.37 -10.22 3.50
N THR A 231 3.77 -10.57 4.74
CA THR A 231 2.91 -10.47 5.92
C THR A 231 2.46 -9.03 6.19
N ALA A 232 3.36 -8.04 6.02
CA ALA A 232 3.01 -6.63 6.15
C ALA A 232 1.93 -6.20 5.15
N LYS A 233 2.02 -6.68 3.89
CA LYS A 233 1.00 -6.41 2.87
C LYS A 233 -0.33 -7.04 3.22
N LEU A 234 -0.33 -8.29 3.70
CA LEU A 234 -1.53 -9.01 4.12
C LEU A 234 -2.21 -8.30 5.30
N PHE A 235 -1.44 -7.91 6.32
CA PHE A 235 -1.95 -7.11 7.42
C PHE A 235 -2.54 -5.79 6.94
N LEU A 236 -1.85 -5.07 6.04
CA LEU A 236 -2.35 -3.78 5.55
C LEU A 236 -3.63 -3.93 4.73
N SER A 237 -3.80 -5.04 3.99
CA SER A 237 -5.08 -5.35 3.34
C SER A 237 -6.20 -5.60 4.33
N HIS A 238 -5.93 -6.32 5.41
CA HIS A 238 -6.93 -6.58 6.45
C HIS A 238 -7.32 -5.31 7.20
N LEU A 239 -6.33 -4.51 7.59
CA LEU A 239 -6.55 -3.22 8.26
C LEU A 239 -7.41 -2.31 7.41
N TRP A 240 -7.09 -2.17 6.11
CA TRP A 240 -7.85 -1.32 5.21
C TRP A 240 -9.29 -1.82 4.99
N ALA A 241 -9.48 -3.13 4.84
CA ALA A 241 -10.82 -3.71 4.68
C ALA A 241 -11.69 -3.50 5.92
N ALA A 242 -11.17 -3.83 7.11
CA ALA A 242 -11.90 -3.65 8.36
C ALA A 242 -12.21 -2.17 8.65
N TRP A 243 -11.27 -1.27 8.37
CA TRP A 243 -11.49 0.16 8.57
C TRP A 243 -12.59 0.70 7.64
N ARG A 244 -12.58 0.33 6.36
CA ARG A 244 -13.66 0.77 5.45
C ARG A 244 -15.02 0.18 5.80
N GLU A 245 -15.06 -1.05 6.28
CA GLU A 245 -16.29 -1.67 6.78
C GLU A 245 -16.87 -0.89 7.98
N LEU A 246 -16.01 -0.47 8.92
CA LEU A 246 -16.41 0.38 10.06
C LEU A 246 -16.94 1.75 9.63
N GLU A 247 -16.41 2.33 8.56
CA GLU A 247 -16.87 3.61 8.00
C GLU A 247 -18.06 3.46 7.05
N GLY A 248 -18.60 2.25 6.85
CA GLY A 248 -19.72 1.99 5.96
C GLY A 248 -19.39 2.17 4.47
N MET A 249 -18.11 2.12 4.12
CA MET A 249 -17.64 2.28 2.75
C MET A 249 -17.62 0.95 1.99
N PRO A 250 -17.75 0.99 0.64
CA PRO A 250 -17.66 -0.22 -0.16
C PRO A 250 -16.23 -0.80 -0.11
N VAL A 251 -16.11 -2.04 0.36
CA VAL A 251 -14.85 -2.79 0.37
C VAL A 251 -14.69 -3.50 -0.98
N THR A 252 -13.71 -3.08 -1.77
CA THR A 252 -13.31 -3.83 -2.96
C THR A 252 -12.55 -5.09 -2.56
N LYS A 253 -12.88 -6.22 -3.20
CA LYS A 253 -12.12 -7.46 -3.02
C LYS A 253 -10.68 -7.23 -3.51
N PRO A 254 -9.67 -7.92 -2.91
CA PRO A 254 -8.31 -7.80 -3.39
C PRO A 254 -8.21 -8.22 -4.85
N TYR A 255 -7.38 -7.51 -5.63
CA TYR A 255 -7.11 -7.77 -7.05
C TYR A 255 -6.83 -9.26 -7.37
N ALA A 256 -6.19 -9.98 -6.45
CA ALA A 256 -5.91 -11.41 -6.59
C ALA A 256 -7.18 -12.27 -6.77
N PHE A 257 -8.31 -11.88 -6.18
CA PHE A 257 -9.57 -12.61 -6.32
C PHE A 257 -10.33 -12.14 -7.55
N GLU A 258 -10.38 -10.83 -7.77
CA GLU A 258 -11.16 -10.25 -8.86
C GLU A 258 -10.55 -10.55 -10.23
N THR A 259 -9.22 -10.45 -10.35
CA THR A 259 -8.53 -10.59 -11.64
C THR A 259 -7.80 -11.92 -11.77
N LEU A 260 -7.10 -12.36 -10.72
CA LEU A 260 -6.30 -13.61 -10.77
C LEU A 260 -7.09 -14.87 -10.36
N LYS A 261 -8.34 -14.73 -9.90
CA LYS A 261 -9.24 -15.82 -9.51
C LYS A 261 -8.62 -16.82 -8.51
N HIS A 262 -7.78 -16.35 -7.60
CA HIS A 262 -7.30 -17.19 -6.50
C HIS A 262 -8.49 -17.68 -5.67
N LYS A 263 -8.43 -18.94 -5.20
CA LYS A 263 -9.59 -19.63 -4.60
C LYS A 263 -9.89 -19.17 -3.17
N ASP A 264 -8.86 -18.86 -2.36
CA ASP A 264 -9.06 -18.77 -0.91
C ASP A 264 -8.77 -17.37 -0.32
N TYR A 265 -9.83 -16.65 0.04
CA TYR A 265 -9.77 -15.33 0.68
C TYR A 265 -9.56 -15.46 2.19
N VAL A 266 -8.43 -14.95 2.69
CA VAL A 266 -8.19 -14.84 4.13
C VAL A 266 -8.94 -13.62 4.64
N SER A 267 -9.97 -13.85 5.44
CA SER A 267 -10.76 -12.79 6.06
C SER A 267 -9.97 -12.07 7.18
N PRO A 268 -10.09 -10.74 7.33
CA PRO A 268 -9.48 -10.00 8.44
C PRO A 268 -9.83 -10.57 9.81
N TRP A 269 -11.09 -10.99 9.97
CA TRP A 269 -11.66 -11.45 11.24
C TRP A 269 -11.07 -12.80 11.69
N LEU A 270 -10.63 -13.65 10.75
CA LEU A 270 -9.90 -14.89 11.07
C LEU A 270 -8.52 -14.64 11.69
N MET A 271 -8.01 -13.40 11.59
CA MET A 271 -6.67 -13.03 12.04
C MET A 271 -6.65 -12.31 13.39
N ILE A 272 -7.78 -12.27 14.11
CA ILE A 272 -7.95 -11.55 15.38
C ILE A 272 -7.89 -12.50 16.59
N ASP A 273 -8.32 -13.76 16.43
CA ASP A 273 -8.44 -14.72 17.54
C ASP A 273 -7.36 -15.82 17.51
N ASP A 274 -6.90 -16.22 18.70
CA ASP A 274 -5.90 -17.30 18.88
C ASP A 274 -6.48 -18.70 18.60
N ALA A 275 -7.81 -18.85 18.60
CA ALA A 275 -8.49 -20.14 18.47
C ALA A 275 -8.49 -20.72 17.04
N ASN A 276 -8.12 -19.93 16.02
CA ASN A 276 -8.31 -20.32 14.62
C ASN A 276 -6.99 -20.53 13.84
N ILE A 277 -5.88 -20.77 14.54
CA ILE A 277 -4.55 -20.91 13.93
C ILE A 277 -4.50 -22.07 12.92
N GLU A 278 -5.17 -23.19 13.21
CA GLU A 278 -5.20 -24.36 12.33
C GLU A 278 -5.91 -24.06 11.00
N GLU A 279 -7.06 -23.39 11.08
CA GLU A 279 -7.85 -22.99 9.90
C GLU A 279 -7.08 -21.99 9.03
N VAL A 280 -6.44 -21.00 9.66
CA VAL A 280 -5.56 -20.05 8.95
C VAL A 280 -4.42 -20.79 8.25
N SER A 281 -3.78 -21.75 8.93
CA SER A 281 -2.73 -22.58 8.33
C SER A 281 -3.22 -23.35 7.11
N ARG A 282 -4.42 -23.94 7.19
CA ARG A 282 -5.07 -24.68 6.09
C ARG A 282 -5.30 -23.80 4.86
N LEU A 283 -5.95 -22.65 5.04
CA LEU A 283 -6.25 -21.71 3.96
C LEU A 283 -4.99 -21.14 3.30
N LEU A 284 -3.93 -20.92 4.09
CA LEU A 284 -2.68 -20.41 3.56
C LEU A 284 -1.86 -21.44 2.79
N LYS A 285 -1.94 -22.72 3.19
CA LYS A 285 -1.33 -23.82 2.43
C LYS A 285 -2.02 -24.02 1.08
N GLN A 286 -3.34 -23.91 1.03
CA GLN A 286 -4.10 -24.00 -0.23
C GLN A 286 -3.75 -22.87 -1.20
N ASN A 287 -3.54 -21.64 -0.70
CA ASN A 287 -3.11 -20.50 -1.51
C ASN A 287 -1.67 -20.59 -2.06
N ALA A 288 -0.84 -21.45 -1.48
CA ALA A 288 0.56 -21.58 -1.85
C ALA A 288 0.84 -22.67 -2.89
N ALA A 289 -0.08 -23.62 -3.03
CA ALA A 289 -0.07 -24.68 -4.04
C ALA A 289 -0.48 -24.14 -5.41
#